data_AF-A0A962P038-F1
#
_entry.id   AF-A0A962P038-F1
#
_cell.length_a   1.000
_cell.length_b   1.000
_cell.length_c   1.000
_cell.angle_alpha   90.00
_cell.angle_beta   90.00
_cell.angle_gamma   90.00
#
_symmetry.space_group_name_H-M   'P 1'
#
loop_
_entity.id
_entity.type
_entity.pdbx_description
1 polymer ?
#
loop_
_entity_poly.entity_id
_entity_poly.type
_entity_poly.pdbx_seq_one_letter_code
_entity_poly.pdbx_strand_id
1 'polypeptide(L)' 'PRKDELLRRFLFSEKNNWKPIKTAPENTLLWLYEPHDDGGFMFAGIKNNNVWRNNLDLLEQNPTHWMILPDNPKA' A
#
# COMPACT_ATOMS: atom_id res chain seq x y z
N PRO A 1 -20.07 5.36 7.03
CA PRO A 1 -19.78 6.22 8.20
C PRO A 1 -18.61 7.19 7.92
N ARG A 2 -18.35 8.21 8.75
CA ARG A 2 -17.25 9.18 8.52
C ARG A 2 -15.89 8.51 8.28
N LYS A 3 -15.63 7.39 8.96
CA LYS A 3 -14.44 6.55 8.78
C LYS A 3 -14.28 6.05 7.33
N ASP A 4 -15.33 5.45 6.77
CA ASP A 4 -15.30 4.90 5.40
C ASP A 4 -15.12 6.00 4.36
N GLU A 5 -15.72 7.17 4.61
CA GLU A 5 -15.57 8.33 3.75
C GLU A 5 -14.12 8.84 3.76
N LEU A 6 -13.50 8.97 4.94
CA LEU A 6 -12.11 9.40 5.07
C LEU A 6 -11.15 8.39 4.43
N LEU A 7 -11.41 7.09 4.62
CA LEU A 7 -10.63 6.04 3.97
C LEU A 7 -10.75 6.11 2.45
N ARG A 8 -11.96 6.29 1.94
CA ARG A 8 -12.19 6.44 0.50
C ARG A 8 -11.49 7.68 -0.04
N ARG A 9 -11.54 8.81 0.68
CA ARG A 9 -10.79 10.01 0.32
C ARG A 9 -9.28 9.77 0.34
N PHE A 10 -8.76 9.00 1.28
CA PHE A 10 -7.32 8.71 1.36
C PHE A 10 -6.84 7.85 0.18
N LEU A 11 -7.56 6.75 -0.12
CA LEU A 11 -7.18 5.77 -1.14
C LEU A 11 -7.53 6.18 -2.58
N PHE A 12 -8.57 6.99 -2.76
CA PHE A 12 -9.08 7.35 -4.10
C PHE A 12 -9.00 8.84 -4.40
N SER A 13 -8.34 9.62 -3.54
CA SER A 13 -7.97 11.01 -3.86
C SER A 13 -6.99 10.99 -5.05
N GLU A 14 -7.26 11.77 -6.09
CA GLU A 14 -6.35 11.95 -7.23
C GLU A 14 -4.97 12.47 -6.83
N LYS A 15 -4.84 13.08 -5.63
CA LYS A 15 -3.54 13.49 -5.09
C LYS A 15 -2.67 12.32 -4.62
N ASN A 16 -3.28 11.17 -4.32
CA ASN A 16 -2.59 10.01 -3.77
C ASN A 16 -2.62 8.90 -4.82
N ASN A 17 -1.46 8.51 -5.33
CA ASN A 17 -1.31 7.53 -6.42
C ASN A 17 -1.54 6.07 -5.97
N TRP A 18 -2.48 5.84 -5.04
CA TRP A 18 -2.86 4.50 -4.59
C TRP A 18 -3.60 3.76 -5.69
N LYS A 19 -3.18 2.53 -5.94
CA LYS A 19 -3.74 1.64 -6.95
C LYS A 19 -4.17 0.33 -6.31
N PRO A 20 -5.21 -0.36 -6.84
CA PRO A 20 -5.62 -1.67 -6.31
C PRO A 20 -4.48 -2.69 -6.31
N ILE A 21 -4.35 -3.49 -5.25
CA ILE A 21 -3.23 -4.45 -5.08
C ILE A 21 -3.05 -5.42 -6.26
N LYS A 22 -4.15 -5.78 -6.95
CA LYS A 22 -4.15 -6.66 -8.12
C LYS A 22 -3.34 -6.12 -9.31
N THR A 23 -3.09 -4.81 -9.36
CA THR A 23 -2.34 -4.15 -10.44
C THR A 23 -0.89 -3.87 -10.05
N ALA A 24 -0.44 -4.36 -8.89
CA ALA A 24 0.91 -4.10 -8.41
C ALA A 24 1.97 -4.78 -9.30
N PRO A 25 3.07 -4.07 -9.64
CA PRO A 25 4.17 -4.66 -10.38
C PRO A 25 4.93 -5.69 -9.52
N GLU A 26 5.49 -6.70 -10.18
CA GLU A 26 6.42 -7.63 -9.54
C GLU A 26 7.83 -7.02 -9.44
N ASN A 27 8.64 -7.58 -8.55
CA ASN A 27 10.06 -7.26 -8.38
C ASN A 27 10.34 -5.76 -8.18
N THR A 28 9.39 -5.03 -7.60
CA THR A 28 9.45 -3.59 -7.35
C THR A 28 9.16 -3.33 -5.88
N LEU A 29 9.94 -2.46 -5.24
CA LEU A 29 9.68 -2.02 -3.87
C LEU A 29 8.54 -0.99 -3.88
N LEU A 30 7.49 -1.26 -3.11
CA LEU A 30 6.25 -0.49 -3.11
C LEU A 30 5.89 -0.04 -1.70
N TRP A 31 5.14 1.04 -1.60
CA TRP A 31 4.40 1.39 -0.39
C TRP A 31 3.03 0.71 -0.45
N LEU A 32 2.68 -0.04 0.59
CA LEU A 32 1.48 -0.88 0.68
C LEU A 32 0.56 -0.36 1.78
N TYR A 33 -0.74 -0.55 1.59
CA TYR A 33 -1.77 -0.23 2.57
C TYR A 33 -2.63 -1.45 2.88
N GLU A 34 -2.80 -1.74 4.16
CA GLU A 34 -3.71 -2.75 4.67
C GLU A 34 -4.73 -2.13 5.62
N PRO A 35 -6.04 -2.35 5.41
CA PRO A 35 -7.08 -1.82 6.26
C PRO A 35 -7.13 -2.53 7.62
N HIS A 36 -7.33 -1.75 8.68
CA HIS A 36 -7.56 -2.20 10.05
C HIS A 36 -8.70 -1.41 10.70
N ASP A 37 -9.13 -1.86 11.87
CA ASP A 37 -10.23 -1.28 12.64
C ASP A 37 -10.05 0.21 12.96
N ASP A 38 -8.82 0.71 13.02
CA ASP A 38 -8.53 2.11 13.36
C ASP A 38 -7.96 2.96 12.21
N GLY A 39 -8.09 2.51 10.96
CA GLY A 39 -7.71 3.30 9.78
C GLY A 39 -6.56 2.73 8.93
N GLY A 40 -6.14 1.50 9.25
CA GLY A 40 -5.13 0.77 8.48
C GLY A 40 -3.71 1.15 8.84
N PHE A 41 -2.77 0.33 8.36
CA PHE A 41 -1.35 0.59 8.47
C PHE A 41 -0.73 0.61 7.08
N MET A 42 0.41 1.28 6.98
CA MET A 42 1.18 1.34 5.75
C MET A 42 2.60 0.85 5.97
N PHE A 43 3.14 0.16 4.99
CA PHE A 43 4.45 -0.49 5.09
C PHE A 43 5.08 -0.64 3.70
N ALA A 44 6.40 -0.91 3.66
CA ALA A 44 7.10 -1.20 2.43
C ALA A 44 7.12 -2.71 2.15
N GLY A 45 6.93 -3.10 0.90
CA GLY A 45 6.99 -4.51 0.49
C GLY A 45 7.24 -4.71 -0.99
N ILE A 46 7.50 -5.95 -1.36
CA ILE A 46 7.78 -6.40 -2.74
C ILE A 46 6.94 -7.65 -3.06
N LYS A 47 6.46 -7.73 -4.30
CA LYS A 47 5.80 -8.92 -4.84
C LYS A 47 6.78 -9.72 -5.71
N ASN A 48 6.96 -11.01 -5.42
CA ASN A 48 7.77 -11.91 -6.23
C ASN A 48 7.06 -13.26 -6.34
N ASN A 49 6.87 -13.76 -7.57
CA ASN A 49 6.20 -15.04 -7.84
C ASN A 49 4.84 -15.15 -7.14
N ASN A 50 4.05 -14.08 -7.24
CA ASN A 50 2.74 -13.97 -6.58
C ASN A 50 2.75 -14.03 -5.02
N VAL A 51 3.92 -13.90 -4.39
CA VAL A 51 4.09 -13.84 -2.93
C VAL A 51 4.53 -12.44 -2.50
N TRP A 52 3.91 -11.92 -1.45
CA TRP A 52 4.27 -10.64 -0.82
C TRP A 52 5.34 -10.85 0.25
N ARG A 53 6.38 -10.01 0.23
CA ARG A 53 7.46 -10.00 1.25
C ARG A 53 7.78 -8.57 1.72
N ASN A 54 8.21 -8.43 2.97
CA ASN A 54 8.79 -7.19 3.50
C ASN A 54 10.23 -7.43 3.98
N ASN A 55 10.80 -6.46 4.70
CA ASN A 55 12.15 -6.50 5.26
C ASN A 55 12.31 -7.45 6.47
N LEU A 56 11.21 -7.98 7.00
CA LEU A 56 11.20 -8.84 8.19
C LEU A 56 10.94 -10.32 7.84
N ASP A 57 10.04 -10.64 6.88
CA ASP A 57 9.88 -11.99 6.28
C ASP A 57 8.75 -12.06 5.21
N LEU A 58 8.16 -13.26 4.99
CA LEU A 58 6.82 -13.47 4.43
C LEU A 58 5.81 -12.54 5.11
N LEU A 59 5.04 -11.81 4.31
CA LEU A 59 3.96 -10.97 4.79
C LEU A 59 2.75 -11.85 5.16
N GLU A 60 2.44 -11.98 6.45
CA GLU A 60 1.11 -12.45 6.94
C GLU A 60 -0.02 -11.44 6.68
N GLN A 61 0.32 -10.36 5.98
CA GLN A 61 -0.43 -9.14 5.78
C GLN A 61 -1.18 -9.21 4.45
N ASN A 62 -2.38 -8.63 4.39
CA ASN A 62 -3.27 -8.65 3.23
C ASN A 62 -3.45 -7.24 2.64
N PRO A 63 -2.41 -6.68 1.98
CA PRO A 63 -2.50 -5.33 1.44
C PRO A 63 -3.60 -5.25 0.37
N THR A 64 -4.31 -4.13 0.37
CA THR A 64 -5.41 -3.86 -0.57
C THR A 64 -5.04 -2.85 -1.65
N HIS A 65 -4.06 -1.98 -1.36
CA HIS A 65 -3.61 -0.94 -2.26
C HIS A 65 -2.09 -0.78 -2.22
N TRP A 66 -1.54 -0.24 -3.31
CA TRP A 66 -0.11 0.04 -3.45
C TRP A 66 0.14 1.41 -4.07
N MET A 67 1.31 1.98 -3.83
CA MET A 67 1.86 3.11 -4.58
C MET A 67 3.38 2.94 -4.75
N ILE A 68 3.95 3.65 -5.73
CA ILE A 68 5.41 3.77 -5.83
C ILE A 68 5.91 4.54 -4.60
N LEU A 69 7.08 4.15 -4.08
CA LEU A 69 7.75 4.94 -3.05
C LEU A 69 7.92 6.38 -3.54
N PRO A 70 7.54 7.39 -2.76
CA PRO A 70 7.77 8.78 -3.15
C PRO A 70 9.28 9.01 -3.32
N ASP A 71 9.63 9.89 -4.25
CA ASP A 71 11.00 10.35 -4.37
C ASP A 71 11.46 10.94 -3.03
N ASN A 72 12.75 10.78 -2.73
CA ASN A 72 13.33 11.45 -1.58
C ASN A 72 13.00 12.95 -1.66
N PRO A 73 12.53 13.56 -0.55
CA PRO A 73 12.32 14.99 -0.54
C PRO A 73 13.63 15.66 -0.92
N LYS A 74 13.58 16.55 -1.90
CA LYS A 74 14.75 17.37 -2.26
C LYS A 74 15.13 18.17 -1.02
N ALA A 75 16.39 18.04 -0.60
CA ALA A 75 16.97 18.78 0.51
C ALA A 75 16.94 20.30 0.26
#